data_AF-M0ET86-F1
#
_entry.id   AF-M0ET86-F1
#
_cell.length_a   1.000
_cell.length_b   1.000
_cell.length_c   1.000
_cell.angle_alpha   90.00
_cell.angle_beta   90.00
_cell.angle_gamma   90.00
#
_symmetry.space_group_name_H-M   'P 1'
#
loop_
_entity.id
_entity.type
_entity.pdbx_description
1 polymer ?
#
loop_
_entity_poly.entity_id
_entity_poly.type
_entity_poly.pdbx_seq_one_letter_code
_entity_poly.pdbx_strand_id
1 'polypeptide(L)'
;MGFFGDLRDDVVEFVRNPTDEQKILVVAALSIAVADRGLYFVDFPFVVRTTAAVGVGFIVMFVVSYLYTGQFVPPDGNVDDDEEPEEYIDELDP
;
A
#
# COMPACT_ATOMS: atom_id res chain seq x y z
N MET A 1 -24.55 13.19 -0.06
CA MET A 1 -25.18 12.82 1.22
C MET A 1 -26.07 11.59 1.03
N GLY A 2 -25.43 10.50 0.67
CA GLY A 2 -26.05 9.20 0.48
C GLY A 2 -24.90 8.25 0.18
N PHE A 3 -24.87 7.11 0.84
CA PHE A 3 -23.74 6.15 0.84
C PHE A 3 -23.12 5.90 -0.54
N PHE A 4 -23.93 5.82 -1.60
CA PHE A 4 -23.45 5.64 -2.98
C PHE A 4 -22.79 6.88 -3.60
N GLY A 5 -23.20 8.09 -3.20
CA GLY A 5 -22.57 9.34 -3.61
C GLY A 5 -21.20 9.49 -2.94
N ASP A 6 -21.15 9.22 -1.64
CA ASP A 6 -19.92 9.35 -0.86
C ASP A 6 -18.86 8.33 -1.35
N LEU A 7 -19.27 7.07 -1.58
CA LEU A 7 -18.38 6.04 -2.16
C LEU A 7 -17.91 6.35 -3.58
N ARG A 8 -18.75 7.02 -4.39
CA ARG A 8 -18.34 7.48 -5.72
C ARG A 8 -17.31 8.59 -5.61
N ASP A 9 -17.51 9.53 -4.69
CA ASP A 9 -16.62 10.65 -4.49
C ASP A 9 -15.25 10.17 -3.98
N ASP A 10 -15.21 9.19 -3.07
CA ASP A 10 -13.97 8.52 -2.61
C ASP A 10 -13.20 7.87 -3.76
N VAL A 11 -13.89 7.14 -4.65
CA VAL A 11 -13.25 6.52 -5.82
C VAL A 11 -12.75 7.57 -6.81
N VAL A 12 -13.50 8.65 -7.00
CA VAL A 12 -13.08 9.76 -7.87
C VAL A 12 -11.85 10.45 -7.30
N GLU A 13 -11.79 10.65 -5.98
CA GLU A 13 -10.64 11.20 -5.27
C GLU A 13 -9.41 10.29 -5.40
N PHE A 14 -9.55 9.00 -5.08
CA PHE A 14 -8.49 8.01 -5.25
C PHE A 14 -7.91 7.98 -6.68
N VAL A 15 -8.74 8.17 -7.71
CA VAL A 15 -8.27 8.18 -9.11
C VAL A 15 -7.62 9.51 -9.49
N ARG A 16 -8.11 10.65 -8.97
CA ARG A 16 -7.67 11.98 -9.42
C ARG A 16 -6.55 12.56 -8.57
N ASN A 17 -6.54 12.27 -7.29
CA ASN A 17 -5.60 12.78 -6.30
C ASN A 17 -5.43 11.77 -5.16
N PRO A 18 -4.86 10.57 -5.43
CA PRO A 18 -4.60 9.59 -4.38
C PRO A 18 -3.59 10.11 -3.36
N THR A 19 -3.72 9.65 -2.12
CA THR A 19 -2.71 9.89 -1.07
C THR A 19 -1.41 9.13 -1.37
N ASP A 20 -0.33 9.50 -0.70
CA ASP A 20 0.96 8.81 -0.87
C ASP A 20 0.90 7.36 -0.38
N GLU A 21 0.22 7.11 0.74
CA GLU A 21 -0.11 5.76 1.20
C GLU A 21 -0.81 4.94 0.10
N GLN A 22 -1.88 5.49 -0.47
CA GLN A 22 -2.68 4.83 -1.51
C GLN A 22 -1.85 4.51 -2.75
N LYS A 23 -0.96 5.43 -3.17
CA LYS A 23 -0.03 5.18 -4.28
C LYS A 23 0.87 3.98 -3.98
N ILE A 24 1.47 3.94 -2.79
CA ILE A 24 2.37 2.86 -2.39
C ILE A 24 1.62 1.51 -2.33
N LEU A 25 0.41 1.49 -1.76
CA LEU A 25 -0.43 0.30 -1.68
C LEU A 25 -0.84 -0.22 -3.05
N VAL A 26 -1.17 0.68 -4.00
CA VAL A 26 -1.47 0.29 -5.38
C VAL A 26 -0.25 -0.35 -6.04
N VAL A 27 0.94 0.23 -5.86
CA VAL A 27 2.17 -0.35 -6.41
C VAL A 27 2.48 -1.71 -5.79
N ALA A 28 2.27 -1.88 -4.48
CA ALA A 28 2.41 -3.17 -3.82
C ALA A 28 1.43 -4.22 -4.38
N ALA A 29 0.15 -3.87 -4.54
CA ALA A 29 -0.87 -4.76 -5.09
C ALA A 29 -0.54 -5.18 -6.54
N LEU A 30 -0.11 -4.23 -7.38
CA LEU A 30 0.34 -4.53 -8.75
C LEU A 30 1.56 -5.45 -8.75
N SER A 31 2.49 -5.26 -7.81
CA SER A 31 3.68 -6.09 -7.68
C SER A 31 3.35 -7.54 -7.31
N ILE A 32 2.35 -7.75 -6.45
CA ILE A 32 1.83 -9.10 -6.13
C ILE A 32 1.28 -9.76 -7.40
N ALA A 33 0.45 -9.04 -8.17
CA ALA A 33 -0.15 -9.59 -9.38
C ALA A 33 0.92 -9.97 -10.43
N VAL A 34 1.92 -9.11 -10.61
CA VAL A 34 3.07 -9.38 -11.51
C VAL A 34 3.89 -10.57 -11.00
N ALA A 35 4.16 -10.64 -9.70
CA ALA A 35 4.92 -11.72 -9.09
C ALA A 35 4.18 -13.07 -9.20
N ASP A 36 2.88 -13.13 -8.91
CA ASP A 36 2.09 -14.37 -9.08
C ASP A 36 2.11 -14.82 -10.54
N ARG A 37 1.97 -13.88 -11.49
CA ARG A 37 2.03 -14.19 -12.93
C ARG A 37 3.42 -14.66 -13.37
N GLY A 38 4.49 -14.09 -12.83
CA GLY A 38 5.87 -14.50 -13.10
C GLY A 38 6.17 -15.88 -12.53
N LEU A 39 5.77 -16.14 -11.29
CA LEU A 39 5.95 -17.43 -10.63
C LEU A 39 5.02 -18.51 -11.16
N TYR A 40 3.97 -18.17 -11.92
CA TYR A 40 3.13 -19.15 -12.61
C TYR A 40 3.91 -20.08 -13.53
N PHE A 41 5.04 -19.61 -14.08
CA PHE A 41 5.91 -20.40 -14.96
C PHE A 41 6.86 -21.34 -14.20
N VAL A 42 6.80 -21.34 -12.87
CA VAL A 42 7.56 -22.23 -12.00
C VAL A 42 6.59 -23.24 -11.39
N ASP A 43 6.97 -24.51 -11.35
CA ASP A 43 6.15 -25.62 -10.82
C ASP A 43 6.05 -25.60 -9.28
N PHE A 44 5.61 -24.48 -8.71
CA PHE A 44 5.32 -24.36 -7.28
C PHE A 44 3.86 -24.73 -6.96
N PRO A 45 3.61 -25.33 -5.77
CA PRO A 45 2.27 -25.43 -5.24
C PRO A 45 1.62 -24.05 -5.12
N PHE A 46 0.31 -23.97 -5.39
CA PHE A 46 -0.45 -22.71 -5.37
C PHE A 46 -0.20 -21.87 -4.11
N VAL A 47 -0.27 -22.50 -2.93
CA VAL A 47 -0.06 -21.81 -1.64
C VAL A 47 1.32 -21.17 -1.57
N VAL A 48 2.38 -21.90 -1.95
CA VAL A 48 3.76 -21.39 -1.94
C VAL A 48 3.91 -20.22 -2.89
N ARG A 49 3.34 -20.33 -4.10
CA ARG A 49 3.38 -19.27 -5.11
C ARG A 49 2.70 -18.01 -4.61
N THR A 50 1.49 -18.12 -4.08
CA THR A 50 0.71 -16.99 -3.60
C THR A 50 1.37 -16.33 -2.39
N THR A 51 1.87 -17.11 -1.43
CA THR A 51 2.61 -16.57 -0.28
C THR A 51 3.88 -15.85 -0.73
N ALA A 52 4.63 -16.40 -1.69
CA ALA A 52 5.81 -15.75 -2.24
C ALA A 52 5.46 -14.44 -2.95
N ALA A 53 4.38 -14.41 -3.75
CA ALA A 53 3.91 -13.21 -4.42
C ALA A 53 3.50 -12.11 -3.43
N VAL A 54 2.79 -12.45 -2.36
CA VAL A 54 2.47 -11.51 -1.26
C VAL A 54 3.74 -11.00 -0.60
N GLY A 55 4.72 -11.87 -0.33
CA GLY A 55 6.02 -11.48 0.21
C GLY A 55 6.77 -10.50 -0.69
N VAL A 56 6.73 -10.69 -2.02
CA VAL A 56 7.28 -9.73 -2.98
C VAL A 56 6.56 -8.39 -2.89
N GLY A 57 5.23 -8.39 -2.82
CA GLY A 57 4.45 -7.16 -2.61
C GLY A 57 4.88 -6.40 -1.36
N PHE A 58 5.10 -7.12 -0.27
CA PHE A 58 5.56 -6.55 1.00
C PHE A 58 6.95 -5.91 0.87
N ILE A 59 7.91 -6.60 0.23
CA ILE A 59 9.25 -6.05 -0.02
C ILE A 59 9.17 -4.79 -0.90
N VAL A 60 8.37 -4.84 -1.98
CA VAL A 60 8.22 -3.70 -2.88
C VAL A 60 7.59 -2.52 -2.16
N MET A 61 6.62 -2.74 -1.27
CA MET A 61 6.03 -1.68 -0.44
C MET A 61 7.10 -0.91 0.35
N PHE A 62 8.00 -1.61 1.05
CA PHE A 62 9.09 -0.97 1.80
C PHE A 62 10.04 -0.17 0.91
N VAL A 63 10.40 -0.74 -0.24
CA VAL A 63 11.32 -0.10 -1.19
C VAL A 63 10.68 1.15 -1.80
N VAL A 64 9.43 1.07 -2.24
CA VAL A 64 8.72 2.17 -2.87
C VAL A 64 8.43 3.27 -1.86
N SER A 65 8.01 2.91 -0.63
CA SER A 65 7.86 3.86 0.45
C SER A 65 9.16 4.62 0.69
N TYR A 66 10.28 3.92 0.85
CA TYR A 66 11.57 4.57 1.10
C TYR A 66 11.99 5.52 -0.02
N LEU A 67 11.78 5.13 -1.28
CA LEU A 67 12.13 5.95 -2.44
C LEU A 67 11.21 7.17 -2.62
N TYR A 68 9.95 7.07 -2.20
CA TYR A 68 8.94 8.09 -2.42
C TYR A 68 8.83 9.07 -1.23
N THR A 69 8.98 8.58 0.00
CA THR A 69 8.76 9.35 1.25
C THR A 69 10.02 9.49 2.11
N GLY A 70 11.07 8.72 1.83
CA GLY A 70 12.25 8.62 2.70
C GLY A 70 12.06 7.71 3.93
N GLN A 71 10.86 7.15 4.14
CA GLN A 71 10.53 6.24 5.24
C GLN A 71 10.25 4.83 4.73
N PHE A 72 10.69 3.81 5.46
CA PHE A 72 10.46 2.41 5.06
C PHE A 72 8.99 1.98 5.19
N VAL A 73 8.24 2.57 6.10
CA VAL A 73 6.82 2.28 6.30
C VAL A 73 6.01 3.34 5.54
N PRO A 74 4.95 2.95 4.81
CA PRO A 74 4.04 3.91 4.18
C PRO A 74 3.52 4.91 5.22
N PRO A 75 3.47 6.21 4.88
CA PRO A 75 2.89 7.23 5.76
C PRO A 75 1.38 7.03 5.87
N ASP A 76 0.77 7.56 6.93
CA ASP A 76 -0.68 7.66 7.06
C ASP A 76 -1.13 8.95 6.34
N GLY A 77 -1.37 8.88 5.02
CA GLY A 77 -1.71 10.05 4.20
C GLY A 77 -0.61 10.55 3.25
N ASN A 78 -0.49 11.87 3.08
CA ASN A 78 0.55 12.51 2.25
C ASN A 78 1.73 12.93 3.11
N VAL A 79 2.94 12.88 2.54
CA VAL A 79 4.16 13.30 3.26
C VAL A 79 4.27 14.82 3.40
N ASP A 80 3.66 15.55 2.46
CA ASP A 80 3.71 17.01 2.39
C ASP A 80 2.56 17.68 3.18
N ASP A 81 1.65 16.91 3.79
CA ASP A 81 0.63 17.47 4.68
C ASP A 81 1.30 17.81 6.03
N ASP A 82 1.26 19.09 6.41
CA ASP A 82 1.86 19.64 7.65
C ASP A 82 1.17 19.13 8.95
N GLU A 83 0.21 18.21 8.83
CA GLU A 83 -0.33 17.48 9.98
C GLU A 83 0.77 16.53 10.46
N GLU A 84 1.44 16.89 11.56
CA GLU A 84 2.43 16.02 12.19
C GLU A 84 1.87 14.60 12.24
N PRO A 85 2.63 13.58 11.77
CA PRO A 85 2.14 12.21 11.79
C PRO A 85 1.67 11.94 13.20
N GLU A 86 0.38 11.59 13.39
CA GLU A 86 -0.16 11.36 14.73
C GLU A 86 0.78 10.37 15.42
N GLU A 87 1.61 10.90 16.33
CA GLU A 87 2.60 10.12 17.02
C GLU A 87 1.82 9.04 17.74
N TYR A 88 2.11 7.78 17.44
CA TYR A 88 1.47 6.65 18.10
C TYR A 88 1.68 6.85 19.61
N ILE A 89 0.66 7.36 20.31
CA ILE A 89 0.69 7.48 21.75
C ILE A 89 0.63 6.04 22.26
N ASP A 90 1.78 5.52 22.69
CA ASP A 90 1.84 4.19 23.28
C ASP A 90 1.01 4.22 24.57
N GLU A 91 -0.21 3.69 24.51
CA GLU A 91 -1.14 3.57 25.65
C GLU A 91 -0.56 2.69 26.79
N LEU A 92 0.63 2.10 26.60
CA LEU A 92 1.36 1.29 27.58
C LEU A 92 2.53 2.02 28.26
N ASP A 93 2.83 3.29 27.92
CA ASP A 93 3.83 4.10 28.64
C ASP A 93 3.14 4.86 29.80
N PRO A 94 3.40 4.52 31.08
CA PRO A 94 2.69 5.09 32.25
C PRO A 94 3.16 6.50 32.67
#